data_AF-I0GWL1-F1
#
_entry.id   AF-I0GWL1-F1
#
_cell.length_a   1.000
_cell.length_b   1.000
_cell.length_c   1.000
_cell.angle_alpha   90.00
_cell.angle_beta   90.00
_cell.angle_gamma   90.00
#
_symmetry.space_group_name_H-M   'P 1'
#
loop_
_entity.id
_entity.type
_entity.pdbx_description
1 polymer ?
#
loop_
_entity_poly.entity_id
_entity_poly.type
_entity_poly.pdbx_seq_one_letter_code
_entity_poly.pdbx_strand_id
1 'polypeptide(L)'
;MIDDDNEFLRRYDAGEQFDEEEIEELVYAYGEEKHVGEPQRWSTPVQSVFSMGDRLFAVDWSRGNTEMQENEFYEQPYEVKKVKKMVEVTEYVKLEDK
;
A
#
# COMPACT_ATOMS: atom_id res chain seq x y z
N MET A 1 -0.94 -18.82 -3.38
CA MET A 1 0.47 -18.56 -3.04
C MET A 1 1.16 -18.22 -4.34
N ILE A 2 1.75 -17.03 -4.39
CA ILE A 2 2.46 -16.54 -5.57
C ILE A 2 3.89 -17.10 -5.51
N ASP A 3 4.23 -18.00 -6.43
CA ASP A 3 5.50 -18.74 -6.40
C ASP A 3 6.70 -17.82 -6.69
N ASP A 4 6.56 -16.88 -7.63
CA ASP A 4 7.58 -15.87 -7.96
C ASP A 4 7.00 -14.68 -8.76
N ASP A 5 7.83 -13.64 -8.96
CA ASP A 5 7.51 -12.43 -9.72
C ASP A 5 6.86 -12.71 -11.09
N ASN A 6 7.32 -13.74 -11.83
CA ASN A 6 6.79 -14.03 -13.17
C ASN A 6 5.37 -14.56 -13.10
N GLU A 7 5.03 -15.33 -12.07
CA GLU A 7 3.67 -15.82 -11.88
C GLU A 7 2.71 -14.66 -11.64
N PHE A 8 3.06 -13.76 -10.71
CA PHE A 8 2.27 -12.56 -10.43
C PHE A 8 2.07 -11.73 -11.70
N LEU A 9 3.14 -11.41 -12.42
CA LEU A 9 3.09 -10.59 -13.63
C LEU A 9 2.22 -11.22 -14.72
N ARG A 10 2.35 -12.54 -14.94
CA ARG A 10 1.54 -13.27 -15.92
C ARG A 10 0.05 -13.17 -15.59
N ARG A 11 -0.31 -13.39 -14.33
CA ARG A 11 -1.70 -13.35 -13.85
C ARG A 11 -2.27 -11.93 -13.91
N TYR A 12 -1.50 -10.94 -13.46
CA TYR A 12 -1.86 -9.52 -13.52
C TYR A 12 -2.15 -9.07 -14.96
N ASP A 13 -1.25 -9.36 -15.90
CA ASP A 13 -1.39 -8.96 -17.30
C ASP A 13 -2.53 -9.72 -18.02
N ALA A 14 -2.89 -10.90 -17.52
CA ALA A 14 -4.07 -11.63 -17.98
C ALA A 14 -5.39 -11.10 -17.38
N GLY A 15 -5.33 -10.16 -16.42
CA GLY A 15 -6.50 -9.63 -15.71
C GLY A 15 -7.12 -10.62 -14.72
N GLU A 16 -6.35 -11.61 -14.26
CA GLU A 16 -6.79 -12.53 -13.21
C GLU A 16 -6.96 -11.78 -11.88
N GLN A 17 -7.88 -12.26 -11.04
CA GLN A 17 -8.06 -11.74 -9.69
C GLN A 17 -7.16 -12.50 -8.72
N PHE A 18 -6.69 -11.80 -7.70
CA PHE A 18 -5.99 -12.36 -6.55
C PHE A 18 -6.95 -12.48 -5.37
N ASP A 19 -6.89 -13.59 -4.65
CA ASP A 19 -7.68 -13.74 -3.43
C ASP A 19 -7.07 -12.96 -2.25
N GLU A 20 -7.80 -12.90 -1.15
CA GLU A 20 -7.40 -12.12 0.03
C GLU A 20 -6.08 -12.62 0.65
N GLU A 21 -5.84 -13.94 0.67
CA GLU A 21 -4.60 -14.53 1.20
C GLU A 21 -3.40 -14.17 0.31
N GLU A 22 -3.59 -14.18 -1.01
CA GLU A 22 -2.57 -13.74 -1.97
C GLU A 22 -2.27 -12.24 -1.84
N ILE A 23 -3.29 -11.41 -1.66
CA ILE A 23 -3.10 -9.96 -1.47
C ILE A 23 -2.41 -9.67 -0.14
N GLU A 24 -2.80 -10.40 0.92
CA GLU A 24 -2.14 -10.35 2.22
C GLU A 24 -0.65 -10.72 2.09
N GLU A 25 -0.34 -11.82 1.39
CA GLU A 25 1.03 -12.26 1.10
C GLU A 25 1.82 -11.17 0.37
N LEU A 26 1.25 -10.54 -0.67
CA LEU A 26 1.87 -9.41 -1.37
C LEU A 26 2.24 -8.27 -0.41
N VAL A 27 1.32 -7.89 0.47
CA VAL A 27 1.50 -6.78 1.40
C VAL A 27 2.55 -7.08 2.48
N TYR A 28 2.62 -8.31 2.98
CA TYR A 28 3.54 -8.68 4.06
C TYR A 28 4.91 -9.16 3.60
N ALA A 29 4.97 -9.93 2.52
CA ALA A 29 6.22 -10.48 2.01
C ALA A 29 6.97 -9.48 1.11
N TYR A 30 6.24 -8.69 0.30
CA TYR A 30 6.83 -7.84 -0.73
C TYR A 30 6.63 -6.33 -0.50
N GLY A 31 5.80 -5.91 0.46
CA GLY A 31 5.55 -4.49 0.73
C GLY A 31 6.79 -3.72 1.18
N GLU A 32 7.39 -2.94 0.28
CA GLU A 32 8.63 -2.19 0.51
C GLU A 32 8.38 -0.78 1.08
N GLU A 33 7.38 -0.07 0.56
CA GLU A 33 7.02 1.29 0.97
C GLU A 33 5.56 1.31 1.44
N LYS A 34 5.29 1.93 2.60
CA LYS A 34 3.95 2.02 3.18
C LYS A 34 3.55 3.47 3.39
N HIS A 35 2.46 3.89 2.77
CA HIS A 35 1.83 5.18 3.01
C HIS A 35 0.64 4.98 3.93
N VAL A 36 0.81 5.42 5.18
CA VAL A 36 -0.23 5.32 6.21
C VAL A 36 -1.10 6.57 6.13
N GLY A 37 -2.39 6.40 5.85
CA GLY A 37 -3.35 7.48 5.85
C GLY A 37 -3.76 7.88 7.27
N GLU A 38 -4.74 8.79 7.35
CA GLU A 38 -5.26 9.24 8.64
C GLU A 38 -6.01 8.10 9.34
N PRO A 39 -5.64 7.77 10.60
CA PRO A 39 -6.33 6.74 11.36
C PRO A 39 -7.83 7.04 11.50
N GLN A 40 -8.66 6.05 11.17
CA GLN A 40 -10.10 6.09 11.43
C GLN A 40 -10.40 5.45 12.79
N ARG A 41 -11.69 5.34 13.13
CA ARG A 41 -12.11 4.78 14.44
C ARG A 41 -11.72 3.31 14.63
N TRP A 42 -11.75 2.51 13.57
CA TRP A 42 -11.60 1.05 13.65
C TRP A 42 -10.40 0.53 12.88
N SER A 43 -10.13 1.14 11.71
CA SER A 43 -8.99 0.81 10.87
C SER A 43 -8.20 2.06 10.50
N THR A 44 -7.00 1.84 9.99
CA THR A 44 -6.18 2.88 9.35
C THR A 44 -5.99 2.47 7.89
N PRO A 45 -6.35 3.31 6.90
CA PRO A 45 -6.07 3.03 5.51
C PRO A 45 -4.55 3.04 5.27
N VAL A 46 -4.05 2.03 4.58
CA VAL A 46 -2.64 1.89 4.23
C VAL A 46 -2.53 1.55 2.76
N GLN A 47 -1.65 2.25 2.07
CA GLN A 47 -1.17 1.84 0.75
C GLN A 47 0.19 1.17 0.92
N SER A 48 0.31 -0.07 0.46
CA SER A 48 1.60 -0.76 0.36
C SER A 48 2.04 -0.79 -1.10
N VAL A 49 3.27 -0.34 -1.37
CA VAL A 49 3.92 -0.39 -2.68
C VAL A 49 4.99 -1.47 -2.67
N PHE A 50 5.03 -2.28 -3.72
CA PHE A 50 5.97 -3.38 -3.89
C PHE A 50 6.46 -3.47 -5.34
N SER A 51 7.61 -4.11 -5.53
CA SER A 51 8.19 -4.40 -6.85
C SER A 51 7.96 -5.85 -7.25
N MET A 52 7.69 -6.07 -8.54
CA MET A 52 7.64 -7.40 -9.18
C MET A 52 8.37 -7.30 -10.50
N GLY A 53 9.56 -7.88 -10.58
CA GLY A 53 10.52 -7.61 -11.66
C GLY A 53 10.85 -6.11 -11.77
N ASP A 54 10.71 -5.54 -12.97
CA ASP A 54 10.99 -4.12 -13.25
C ASP A 54 9.77 -3.19 -13.08
N ARG A 55 8.65 -3.72 -12.57
CA ARG A 55 7.38 -2.99 -12.42
C ARG A 55 7.07 -2.72 -10.95
N LEU A 56 6.35 -1.64 -10.69
CA LEU A 56 5.90 -1.25 -9.35
C LEU A 56 4.38 -1.38 -9.26
N PHE A 57 3.91 -1.92 -8.15
CA PHE A 57 2.51 -2.14 -7.87
C PHE A 57 2.15 -1.60 -6.49
N ALA A 58 0.88 -1.30 -6.29
CA ALA A 58 0.35 -0.88 -5.01
C ALA A 58 -0.94 -1.64 -4.67
N VAL A 59 -1.18 -1.82 -3.38
CA VAL A 59 -2.45 -2.32 -2.82
C VAL A 59 -2.88 -1.37 -1.72
N ASP A 60 -4.14 -0.94 -1.77
CA ASP A 60 -4.79 -0.19 -0.70
C ASP A 60 -5.56 -1.19 0.20
N TRP A 61 -5.30 -1.14 1.51
CA TRP A 61 -5.87 -2.06 2.49
C TRP A 61 -6.16 -1.34 3.81
N SER A 62 -7.02 -1.93 4.64
CA SER A 62 -7.37 -1.40 5.95
C SER A 62 -6.59 -2.15 7.02
N ARG A 63 -5.71 -1.45 7.74
CA ARG A 63 -5.03 -2.03 8.91
C ARG A 63 -5.92 -1.93 10.14
N GLY A 64 -6.18 -3.04 10.82
CA GLY A 64 -6.89 -3.02 12.11
C GLY A 64 -6.16 -2.18 13.15
N ASN A 65 -6.86 -1.29 13.86
CA ASN A 65 -6.23 -0.41 14.87
C ASN A 65 -5.99 -1.09 16.22
N THR A 66 -6.61 -2.24 16.47
CA THR A 66 -6.43 -3.02 17.71
C THR A 66 -6.10 -4.46 17.35
N GLU A 67 -5.48 -5.18 18.28
CA GLU A 67 -5.13 -6.60 18.10
C GLU A 67 -6.36 -7.51 17.94
N MET A 68 -7.57 -7.01 18.21
CA MET A 68 -8.84 -7.72 17.99
C MET A 68 -9.52 -7.33 16.67
N GLN A 69 -8.92 -6.46 15.87
CA GLN A 69 -9.44 -6.08 14.56
C GLN A 69 -8.51 -6.65 13.49
N GLU A 70 -9.09 -7.42 12.58
CA GLU A 70 -8.38 -7.99 11.45
C GLU A 70 -7.99 -6.89 10.45
N ASN A 71 -7.00 -7.19 9.61
CA ASN A 71 -6.71 -6.37 8.46
C ASN A 71 -7.65 -6.78 7.33
N GLU A 72 -8.04 -5.83 6.49
CA GLU A 72 -9.01 -6.09 5.42
C GLU A 72 -8.42 -5.72 4.07
N PHE A 73 -8.49 -6.63 3.11
CA PHE A 73 -7.93 -6.48 1.76
C PHE A 73 -9.04 -6.51 0.70
N TYR A 74 -9.69 -5.36 0.49
CA TYR A 74 -10.84 -5.27 -0.42
C TYR A 74 -10.47 -4.94 -1.87
N GLU A 75 -9.29 -4.37 -2.10
CA GLU A 75 -8.88 -3.85 -3.40
C GLU A 75 -7.82 -4.75 -4.05
N GLN A 76 -7.93 -4.92 -5.37
CA GLN A 76 -6.93 -5.63 -6.16
C GLN A 76 -5.66 -4.78 -6.33
N PRO A 77 -4.48 -5.40 -6.52
CA PRO A 77 -3.27 -4.67 -6.85
C PRO A 77 -3.42 -3.83 -8.12
N TYR A 78 -2.72 -2.70 -8.20
CA TYR A 78 -2.67 -1.86 -9.39
C TYR A 78 -1.25 -1.36 -9.66
N GLU A 79 -0.90 -1.24 -10.95
CA GLU A 79 0.41 -0.76 -11.37
C GLU A 79 0.58 0.74 -11.13
N VAL A 80 1.74 1.12 -10.58
CA VAL A 80 2.07 2.50 -10.22
C VAL A 80 3.43 2.90 -10.78
N LYS A 81 3.67 4.21 -10.83
CA LYS A 81 4.99 4.76 -11.15
C LYS A 81 5.43 5.74 -10.06
N LYS A 82 6.70 5.66 -9.66
CA LYS A 82 7.28 6.58 -8.70
C LYS A 82 7.51 7.94 -9.35
N VAL A 83 6.80 8.97 -8.87
CA VAL A 83 6.95 10.36 -9.33
C VAL A 83 7.39 11.24 -8.17
N LYS A 84 8.51 11.94 -8.31
CA LYS A 84 8.95 12.95 -7.33
C LYS A 84 8.35 14.30 -7.69
N LYS A 85 7.58 14.88 -6.77
CA LYS A 85 7.03 16.24 -6.90
C LYS A 85 7.56 17.10 -5.75
N MET A 86 8.13 18.27 -6.07
CA MET A 86 8.50 19.28 -5.08
C MET A 86 7.34 20.27 -4.94
N VAL A 87 6.97 20.62 -3.71
CA VAL A 87 5.93 21.62 -3.42
C VAL A 87 6.55 22.72 -2.55
N GLU A 88 6.39 23.97 -2.95
CA GLU A 88 6.75 25.13 -2.13
C GLU A 88 5.70 25.32 -1.04
N VAL A 89 6.12 25.30 0.23
CA VAL A 89 5.24 25.46 1.39
C VAL A 89 5.60 26.76 2.10
N THR A 90 4.63 27.65 2.26
CA THR A 90 4.75 28.86 3.09
C THR A 90 4.00 28.64 4.40
N GLU A 91 4.70 28.66 5.52
CA GLU A 91 4.14 28.49 6.87
C GLU A 91 4.33 29.75 7.71
N TYR A 92 3.35 30.07 8.56
CA TYR A 92 3.43 31.16 9.54
C TYR A 92 3.51 30.54 10.94
N VAL A 93 4.66 30.69 11.58
CA VAL A 93 4.92 30.16 12.93
C VAL A 93 4.70 31.22 14.00
N LYS A 94 4.21 30.82 15.18
CA LYS A 94 4.04 31.71 16.33
C LYS A 94 5.41 32.17 16.84
N LEU A 95 5.57 33.46 17.08
CA LEU A 95 6.74 33.99 17.79
C LEU A 95 6.56 33.73 19.30
N GLU A 96 7.53 33.09 19.94
CA GLU A 96 7.52 32.93 21.39
C GLU A 96 7.80 34.27 22.07
N ASP A 97 6.93 34.69 22.99
CA ASP A 97 7.16 35.84 23.86
C ASP A 97 8.24 35.48 24.91
N LYS A 98 9.22 36.36 25.09
CA LYS A 98 10.38 36.19 26.00
C LYS A 98 10.02 36.37 27.47
#